data_AF-A0A1P8NQD9-F1
#
_entry.id   AF-A0A1P8NQD9-F1
#
_cell.length_a   1.000
_cell.length_b   1.000
_cell.length_c   1.000
_cell.angle_alpha   90.00
_cell.angle_beta   90.00
_cell.angle_gamma   90.00
#
_symmetry.space_group_name_H-M   'P 1'
#
loop_
_entity.id
_entity.type
_entity.pdbx_description
1 polymer ?
#
loop_
_entity_poly.entity_id
_entity_poly.type
_entity_poly.pdbx_seq_one_letter_code
_entity_poly.pdbx_strand_id
1 'polypeptide(L)'
;EAMLAENHTHSVPRADDDWRSFLIGNARSFRQALLAYRDGARIHAGTRPGAPQMETADAQLRFLCEAGFSAGDAVNALMTISYFTVGAVLEEQAGDSDAGERGGTVEQAPLSPLLRAAIDAFDEAGPDAAFEQ
;
A
#
# COMPACT_ATOMS: atom_id res chain seq x y z
N GLU A 1 -11.13 12.09 0.05
CA GLU A 1 -11.88 11.41 -1.04
C GLU A 1 -11.31 11.67 -2.42
N ALA A 2 -11.08 12.93 -2.83
CA ALA A 2 -10.58 13.27 -4.18
C ALA A 2 -9.33 12.46 -4.61
N MET A 3 -8.32 12.36 -3.74
CA MET A 3 -7.09 11.60 -4.00
C MET A 3 -7.32 10.18 -4.54
N LEU A 4 -8.16 9.37 -3.86
CA LEU A 4 -8.43 8.00 -4.29
C LEU A 4 -9.34 7.96 -5.50
N ALA A 5 -10.35 8.84 -5.56
CA ALA A 5 -11.24 8.92 -6.71
C ALA A 5 -10.49 9.24 -8.02
N GLU A 6 -9.43 10.05 -7.94
CA GLU A 6 -8.62 10.46 -9.08
C GLU A 6 -7.61 9.39 -9.51
N ASN A 7 -6.98 8.69 -8.56
CA ASN A 7 -5.78 7.89 -8.84
C ASN A 7 -5.90 6.39 -8.51
N HIS A 8 -6.92 5.94 -7.77
CA HIS A 8 -7.13 4.51 -7.46
C HIS A 8 -7.82 3.79 -8.62
N THR A 9 -7.08 3.63 -9.72
CA THR A 9 -7.59 3.18 -11.03
C THR A 9 -7.96 1.70 -11.14
N HIS A 10 -7.63 0.89 -10.13
CA HIS A 10 -8.00 -0.54 -10.04
C HIS A 10 -8.74 -0.82 -8.73
N SER A 11 -9.62 0.10 -8.33
CA SER A 11 -10.46 -0.01 -7.13
C SER A 11 -11.54 -1.09 -7.24
N VAL A 12 -11.95 -1.47 -8.46
CA VAL A 12 -12.89 -2.56 -8.73
C VAL A 12 -12.28 -3.59 -9.69
N PRO A 13 -12.72 -4.86 -9.62
CA PRO A 13 -12.26 -5.91 -10.54
C PRO A 13 -12.58 -5.60 -12.01
N ARG A 14 -11.68 -5.98 -12.91
CA ARG A 14 -11.84 -5.87 -14.36
C ARG A 14 -12.23 -7.23 -14.97
N ALA A 15 -12.70 -7.21 -16.21
CA ALA A 15 -13.22 -8.42 -16.87
C ALA A 15 -12.15 -9.50 -17.10
N ASP A 16 -10.88 -9.12 -17.19
CA ASP A 16 -9.72 -9.99 -17.42
C ASP A 16 -9.00 -10.40 -16.13
N ASP A 17 -9.49 -9.96 -14.97
CA ASP A 17 -8.86 -10.29 -13.68
C ASP A 17 -9.15 -11.73 -13.24
N ASP A 18 -8.14 -12.37 -12.66
CA ASP A 18 -8.34 -13.36 -11.61
C ASP A 18 -8.21 -12.71 -10.22
N TRP A 19 -8.51 -13.45 -9.16
CA TRP A 19 -8.46 -12.88 -7.81
C TRP A 19 -7.06 -12.40 -7.40
N ARG A 20 -5.97 -13.00 -7.92
CA ARG A 20 -4.60 -12.57 -7.62
C ARG A 20 -4.27 -11.30 -8.39
N SER A 21 -4.55 -11.26 -9.69
CA SER A 21 -4.27 -10.08 -10.52
C SER A 21 -5.05 -8.87 -10.03
N PHE A 22 -6.31 -9.09 -9.62
CA PHE A 22 -7.13 -8.04 -9.02
C PHE A 22 -6.50 -7.50 -7.73
N LEU A 23 -6.16 -8.36 -6.76
CA LEU A 23 -5.59 -7.92 -5.49
C LEU A 23 -4.25 -7.19 -5.66
N ILE A 24 -3.39 -7.67 -6.57
CA ILE A 24 -2.12 -7.01 -6.91
C ILE A 24 -2.37 -5.65 -7.57
N GLY A 25 -3.25 -5.59 -8.58
CA GLY A 25 -3.59 -4.35 -9.28
C GLY A 25 -4.24 -3.32 -8.36
N ASN A 26 -5.11 -3.79 -7.46
CA ASN A 26 -5.75 -2.98 -6.44
C ASN A 26 -4.72 -2.37 -5.49
N ALA A 27 -3.80 -3.17 -4.94
CA ALA A 27 -2.74 -2.70 -4.04
C ALA A 27 -1.81 -1.69 -4.72
N ARG A 28 -1.36 -1.98 -5.94
CA ARG A 28 -0.49 -1.10 -6.72
C ARG A 28 -1.14 0.25 -7.02
N SER A 29 -2.36 0.24 -7.54
CA SER A 29 -3.09 1.47 -7.85
C SER A 29 -3.47 2.24 -6.58
N PHE A 30 -3.70 1.56 -5.46
CA PHE A 30 -3.92 2.19 -4.17
C PHE A 30 -2.65 2.89 -3.66
N ARG A 31 -1.49 2.20 -3.68
CA ARG A 31 -0.18 2.79 -3.34
C ARG A 31 0.12 4.03 -4.18
N GLN A 32 -0.05 3.93 -5.49
CA GLN A 32 0.16 5.06 -6.41
C GLN A 32 -0.75 6.25 -6.09
N ALA A 33 -2.01 6.00 -5.76
CA ALA A 33 -2.94 7.05 -5.36
C ALA A 33 -2.51 7.76 -4.07
N LEU A 34 -1.99 7.02 -3.08
CA LEU A 34 -1.49 7.59 -1.83
C LEU A 34 -0.19 8.40 -2.05
N LEU A 35 0.72 7.90 -2.88
CA LEU A 35 2.01 8.56 -3.17
C LEU A 35 1.88 9.81 -4.05
N ALA A 36 0.78 9.97 -4.79
CA ALA A 36 0.50 11.17 -5.58
C ALA A 36 0.39 12.46 -4.72
N TYR A 37 0.29 12.34 -3.40
CA TYR A 37 0.22 13.45 -2.46
C TYR A 37 1.23 13.26 -1.34
N ARG A 38 1.96 14.33 -0.99
CA ARG A 38 3.05 14.30 0.01
C ARG A 38 2.72 13.57 1.32
N ASP A 39 1.52 13.79 1.83
CA ASP A 39 1.02 13.22 3.09
C ASP A 39 -0.17 12.26 2.86
N GLY A 40 -0.27 11.67 1.66
CA GLY A 40 -1.46 10.96 1.21
C GLY A 40 -1.89 9.80 2.10
N ALA A 41 -0.95 9.00 2.62
CA ALA A 41 -1.29 7.91 3.54
C ALA A 41 -1.81 8.42 4.90
N ARG A 42 -1.25 9.51 5.43
CA ARG A 42 -1.72 10.15 6.68
C ARG A 42 -3.13 10.73 6.50
N ILE A 43 -3.38 11.36 5.35
CA ILE A 43 -4.70 11.89 5.01
C ILE A 43 -5.70 10.73 4.92
N HIS A 44 -5.35 9.64 4.24
CA HIS A 44 -6.22 8.47 4.09
C HIS A 44 -6.58 7.83 5.44
N ALA A 45 -5.59 7.57 6.31
CA ALA A 45 -5.80 6.92 7.61
C ALA A 45 -6.77 7.68 8.54
N GLY A 46 -6.95 8.99 8.33
CA GLY A 46 -7.90 9.82 9.07
C GLY A 46 -9.33 9.84 8.50
N THR A 47 -9.58 9.19 7.35
CA THR A 47 -10.89 9.23 6.68
C THR A 47 -11.82 8.11 7.13
N ARG A 48 -13.13 8.40 7.13
CA ARG A 48 -14.17 7.38 7.26
C ARG A 48 -14.73 7.07 5.87
N PRO A 49 -14.99 5.79 5.53
CA PRO A 49 -15.63 5.46 4.26
C PRO A 49 -17.01 6.11 4.13
N GLY A 50 -17.30 6.68 2.96
CA GLY A 50 -18.62 7.13 2.54
C GLY A 50 -19.35 6.09 1.69
N ALA A 51 -20.54 6.46 1.18
CA ALA A 51 -21.40 5.55 0.41
C ALA A 51 -20.75 4.98 -0.88
N PRO A 52 -20.02 5.75 -1.70
CA PRO A 52 -19.37 5.20 -2.90
C PRO A 52 -18.31 4.13 -2.58
N GLN A 53 -17.66 4.24 -1.42
CA GLN A 53 -16.70 3.24 -0.97
C GLN A 53 -17.39 1.95 -0.51
N MET A 54 -18.66 2.02 -0.06
CA MET A 54 -19.45 0.82 0.26
C MET A 54 -19.82 0.03 -1.00
N GLU A 55 -20.21 0.70 -2.09
CA GLU A 55 -20.47 0.04 -3.37
C GLU A 55 -19.21 -0.62 -3.94
N THR A 56 -18.06 0.06 -3.80
CA THR A 56 -16.76 -0.51 -4.18
C THR A 56 -16.44 -1.75 -3.35
N ALA A 57 -16.59 -1.67 -2.02
CA ALA A 57 -16.34 -2.80 -1.12
C ALA A 57 -17.25 -4.00 -1.43
N ASP A 58 -18.53 -3.77 -1.73
CA ASP A 58 -19.46 -4.83 -2.13
C ASP A 58 -19.01 -5.52 -3.43
N ALA A 59 -18.61 -4.75 -4.44
CA ALA A 59 -18.10 -5.30 -5.70
C ALA A 59 -16.84 -6.16 -5.51
N GLN A 60 -15.91 -5.73 -4.66
CA GLN A 60 -14.70 -6.49 -4.33
C GLN A 60 -15.03 -7.79 -3.59
N LEU A 61 -15.92 -7.72 -2.59
CA LEU A 61 -16.33 -8.89 -1.82
C LEU A 61 -17.02 -9.93 -2.68
N ARG A 62 -17.95 -9.49 -3.53
CA ARG A 62 -18.67 -10.39 -4.44
C ARG A 62 -17.70 -11.10 -5.39
N PHE A 63 -16.76 -10.38 -5.97
CA PHE A 63 -15.77 -10.98 -6.88
C PHE A 63 -14.87 -12.01 -6.20
N LEU A 64 -14.37 -11.72 -4.99
CA LEU A 64 -13.56 -12.69 -4.23
C LEU A 64 -14.39 -13.90 -3.80
N CYS A 65 -15.66 -13.71 -3.43
CA CYS A 65 -16.57 -14.83 -3.13
C CYS A 65 -16.82 -15.71 -4.38
N GLU A 66 -17.02 -15.11 -5.55
CA GLU A 66 -17.15 -15.82 -6.84
C GLU A 66 -15.87 -16.61 -7.18
N ALA A 67 -14.70 -16.13 -6.75
CA ALA A 67 -13.42 -16.84 -6.86
C ALA A 67 -13.20 -17.94 -5.79
N GLY A 68 -14.16 -18.15 -4.89
CA GLY A 68 -14.16 -19.25 -3.92
C GLY A 68 -13.78 -18.87 -2.48
N PHE A 69 -13.58 -17.58 -2.18
CA PHE A 69 -13.34 -17.13 -0.80
C PHE A 69 -14.63 -17.15 0.02
N SER A 70 -14.52 -17.37 1.34
CA SER A 70 -15.60 -16.99 2.23
C SER A 70 -15.65 -15.45 2.35
N ALA A 71 -16.81 -14.89 2.69
CA ALA A 71 -16.91 -13.44 2.91
C ALA A 71 -15.94 -12.94 4.00
N GLY A 72 -15.70 -13.75 5.04
CA GLY A 72 -14.74 -13.43 6.09
C GLY A 72 -13.31 -13.40 5.57
N ASP A 73 -12.90 -14.40 4.79
CA ASP A 73 -11.55 -14.46 4.20
C ASP A 73 -11.33 -13.35 3.18
N ALA A 74 -12.36 -13.01 2.40
CA ALA A 74 -12.32 -11.91 1.44
C ALA A 74 -12.11 -10.55 2.14
N VAL A 75 -12.88 -10.25 3.20
CA VAL A 75 -12.67 -9.04 4.02
C VAL A 75 -11.27 -9.04 4.62
N ASN A 76 -10.82 -10.15 5.20
CA ASN A 76 -9.50 -10.24 5.81
C ASN A 76 -8.39 -9.97 4.78
N ALA A 77 -8.46 -10.57 3.60
CA ALA A 77 -7.49 -10.33 2.53
C ALA A 77 -7.44 -8.85 2.11
N LEU A 78 -8.60 -8.23 1.85
CA LEU A 78 -8.69 -6.82 1.48
C LEU A 78 -8.13 -5.90 2.58
N MET A 79 -8.47 -6.15 3.84
CA MET A 79 -7.99 -5.34 4.97
C MET A 79 -6.50 -5.53 5.22
N THR A 80 -5.98 -6.76 5.14
CA THR A 80 -4.54 -7.04 5.28
C THR A 80 -3.74 -6.30 4.21
N ILE A 81 -4.16 -6.37 2.95
CA ILE A 81 -3.50 -5.66 1.84
C ILE A 81 -3.60 -4.15 2.03
N SER A 82 -4.75 -3.64 2.46
CA SER A 82 -4.93 -2.21 2.74
C SER A 82 -3.99 -1.73 3.85
N TYR A 83 -3.92 -2.44 4.99
CA TYR A 83 -3.03 -2.10 6.09
C TYR A 83 -1.56 -2.16 5.70
N PHE A 84 -1.15 -3.19 4.97
CA PHE A 84 0.20 -3.29 4.43
C PHE A 84 0.51 -2.10 3.51
N THR A 85 -0.39 -1.79 2.57
CA THR A 85 -0.20 -0.70 1.61
C THR A 85 -0.10 0.66 2.28
N VAL A 86 -1.01 0.96 3.21
CA VAL A 86 -0.97 2.22 3.95
C VAL A 86 0.29 2.30 4.82
N GLY A 87 0.68 1.21 5.49
CA GLY A 87 1.91 1.15 6.29
C GLY A 87 3.17 1.39 5.46
N ALA A 88 3.31 0.71 4.32
CA ALA A 88 4.43 0.88 3.41
C ALA A 88 4.55 2.34 2.93
N VAL A 89 3.44 2.95 2.52
CA VAL A 89 3.44 4.36 2.07
C VAL A 89 3.72 5.34 3.22
N LEU A 90 3.27 5.04 4.45
CA LEU A 90 3.60 5.87 5.62
C LEU A 90 5.11 5.91 5.87
N GLU A 91 5.78 4.77 5.83
CA GLU A 91 7.24 4.68 6.03
C GLU A 91 7.99 5.37 4.88
N GLU A 92 7.57 5.17 3.64
CA GLU A 92 8.16 5.82 2.46
C GLU A 92 8.03 7.35 2.52
N GLN A 93 6.83 7.87 2.82
CA GLN A 93 6.59 9.31 2.95
C GLN A 93 7.33 9.92 4.17
N ALA A 94 7.54 9.14 5.23
CA ALA A 94 8.35 9.56 6.36
C ALA A 94 9.84 9.65 6.01
N GLY A 95 10.36 8.67 5.26
CA GLY A 95 11.75 8.65 4.77
C GLY A 95 12.09 9.82 3.85
N ASP A 96 11.20 10.15 2.91
CA ASP A 96 11.37 11.32 2.02
C ASP A 96 11.36 12.65 2.79
N SER A 97 10.54 12.74 3.83
CA SER A 97 10.48 13.92 4.70
C SER A 97 11.74 14.03 5.56
N ASP A 98 12.23 12.92 6.11
CA ASP A 98 13.44 12.84 6.93
C ASP A 98 14.73 12.99 6.11
N ALA A 99 14.76 12.65 4.81
CA ALA A 99 15.91 12.87 3.93
C ALA A 99 16.28 14.38 3.81
N GLY A 100 15.32 15.28 4.04
CA GLY A 100 15.54 16.72 4.16
C GLY A 100 16.01 17.19 5.54
N GLU A 101 15.79 16.41 6.61
CA GLU A 101 15.95 16.85 8.01
C GLU A 101 16.94 16.02 8.86
N ARG A 102 17.32 14.80 8.46
CA ARG A 102 18.09 13.84 9.27
C ARG A 102 19.25 13.15 8.55
N GLY A 103 20.12 13.91 7.89
CA GLY A 103 21.42 13.39 7.48
C GLY A 103 22.39 13.07 8.63
N GLY A 104 21.98 12.42 9.74
CA GLY A 104 22.91 12.31 10.88
C GLY A 104 22.66 11.37 12.07
N THR A 105 21.66 10.47 12.09
CA THR A 105 21.41 9.66 13.32
C THR A 105 21.84 8.19 13.26
N VAL A 106 21.85 7.54 12.09
CA VAL A 106 22.28 6.12 11.98
C VAL A 106 23.81 5.97 11.86
N GLU A 107 24.52 7.02 11.46
CA GLU A 107 25.96 6.96 11.11
C GLU A 107 26.91 6.69 12.30
N GLN A 108 26.43 6.71 13.56
CA GLN A 108 27.31 6.68 14.75
C GLN A 108 27.34 5.37 15.55
N ALA A 109 26.49 4.37 15.22
CA ALA A 109 26.54 3.07 15.90
C ALA A 109 27.34 2.04 15.07
N PRO A 110 28.26 1.25 15.67
CA PRO A 110 28.95 0.20 14.94
C PRO A 110 27.97 -0.92 14.56
N LEU A 111 27.56 -0.94 13.29
CA LEU A 111 26.74 -2.01 12.71
C LEU A 111 27.58 -3.28 12.48
N SER A 112 26.98 -4.45 12.70
CA SER A 112 27.61 -5.71 12.29
C SER A 112 27.70 -5.78 10.75
N PRO A 113 28.66 -6.53 10.17
CA PRO A 113 28.76 -6.67 8.72
C PRO A 113 27.47 -7.19 8.05
N LEU A 114 26.77 -8.11 8.73
CA LEU A 114 25.49 -8.64 8.25
C LEU A 114 24.41 -7.56 8.20
N LEU A 115 24.28 -6.76 9.28
CA LEU A 115 23.27 -5.72 9.35
C LEU A 115 23.53 -4.61 8.33
N ARG A 116 24.80 -4.24 8.12
CA ARG A 116 25.19 -3.26 7.09
C ARG A 116 24.83 -3.75 5.69
N ALA A 117 25.21 -4.97 5.35
CA ALA A 117 24.90 -5.55 4.04
C ALA A 117 23.37 -5.65 3.79
N ALA A 118 22.58 -5.92 4.83
CA ALA A 118 21.12 -5.96 4.70
C ALA A 118 20.49 -4.57 4.48
N ILE A 119 20.98 -3.54 5.17
CA ILE A 119 20.53 -2.15 4.96
C ILE A 119 20.92 -1.68 3.56
N ASP A 120 22.18 -1.85 3.16
CA ASP A 120 22.66 -1.44 1.83
C ASP A 120 21.85 -2.12 0.71
N ALA A 121 21.54 -3.41 0.85
CA ALA A 121 20.73 -4.15 -0.12
C ALA A 121 19.26 -3.69 -0.16
N PHE A 122 18.70 -3.31 0.99
CA PHE A 122 17.33 -2.78 1.06
C PHE A 122 17.23 -1.38 0.43
N ASP A 123 18.19 -0.51 0.76
CA ASP A 123 18.27 0.85 0.23
C ASP A 123 18.52 0.85 -1.29
N GLU A 124 19.37 -0.06 -1.79
CA GLU A 124 19.64 -0.21 -3.23
C GLU A 124 18.41 -0.70 -4.01
N ALA A 125 17.60 -1.60 -3.43
CA ALA A 125 16.38 -2.10 -4.07
C ALA A 125 15.29 -1.01 -4.16
N GLY A 126 15.20 -0.16 -3.14
CA GLY A 126 14.24 0.93 -3.07
C GLY A 126 12.80 0.48 -2.72
N PRO A 127 11.91 1.46 -2.47
CA PRO A 127 10.57 1.19 -1.92
C PRO A 127 9.65 0.43 -2.90
N ASP A 128 9.81 0.66 -4.20
CA ASP A 128 9.03 -0.04 -5.23
C ASP A 128 9.32 -1.54 -5.23
N ALA A 129 10.60 -1.93 -5.18
CA ALA A 129 10.98 -3.34 -5.17
C ALA A 129 10.56 -4.01 -3.85
N ALA A 130 10.71 -3.31 -2.71
CA ALA A 130 10.30 -3.81 -1.41
C ALA A 130 8.79 -4.06 -1.29
N PHE A 131 7.96 -3.24 -1.96
CA PHE A 131 6.50 -3.39 -1.96
C PHE A 131 6.02 -4.62 -2.74
N GLU A 132 6.82 -5.13 -3.69
CA GLU A 132 6.44 -6.20 -4.61
C GLU A 132 6.90 -7.61 -4.16
N GLN A 133 7.63 -7.72 -3.04
CA GLN A 133 8.14 -8.98 -2.46
C GLN A 133 7.17 -9.58 -1.44
#